data_AF-A0A2L2YYI0-F1
#
_entry.id   AF-A0A2L2YYI0-F1
#
_cell.length_a   1.000
_cell.length_b   1.000
_cell.length_c   1.000
_cell.angle_alpha   90.00
_cell.angle_beta   90.00
_cell.angle_gamma   90.00
#
_symmetry.space_group_name_H-M   'P 1'
#
loop_
_entity.id
_entity.type
_entity.pdbx_description
1 polymer ?
#
loop_
_entity_poly.entity_id
_entity_poly.type
_entity_poly.pdbx_seq_one_letter_code
_entity_poly.pdbx_strand_id
1 'polypeptide(L)'
;DQIVPAYIINTFNWIPGMTGLCIAGLFSAALSTISSCLNSIASVTVVDIIKPLYRKGNMSDKQVVWCAKILSLVYGGICIALSFCFIGVKSFQQLAQVLISSQEGPMLAVFIVGVLTTKASDKCVSFALIAGYSLMSCISFGALFSNYTQPPLPLSTEECIFQTVTNHGNSTFVSPTRISPVPSQDNNKDVFVLVKLSYLWYSTIGFIFTLVLIFLAVILTGWKNNEIPEDSVCLSPVTRLWMKQKISLKTKELKYEKENNIITSTSRM
;
A
#
# COMPACT_ATOMS: atom_id res chain seq x y z
N ASP A 1 -11.72 -15.64 9.45
CA ASP A 1 -10.31 -16.08 9.30
C ASP A 1 -10.01 -17.54 9.68
N GLN A 2 -10.98 -18.30 10.22
CA GLN A 2 -10.73 -19.68 10.68
C GLN A 2 -10.93 -20.76 9.59
N ILE A 3 -11.43 -20.39 8.41
CA ILE A 3 -11.79 -21.33 7.35
C ILE A 3 -10.56 -22.10 6.84
N VAL A 4 -9.44 -21.41 6.61
CA VAL A 4 -8.21 -22.04 6.10
C VAL A 4 -7.62 -23.04 7.10
N PRO A 5 -7.41 -22.70 8.39
CA PRO A 5 -6.98 -23.67 9.39
C PRO A 5 -7.94 -24.87 9.54
N ALA A 6 -9.26 -24.62 9.57
CA ALA A 6 -10.25 -25.68 9.69
C ALA A 6 -10.23 -26.63 8.48
N TYR A 7 -10.06 -26.10 7.27
CA TYR A 7 -9.93 -26.89 6.06
C TYR A 7 -8.70 -27.80 6.08
N ILE A 8 -7.55 -27.27 6.50
CA ILE A 8 -6.30 -28.04 6.59
C ILE A 8 -6.47 -29.19 7.59
N ILE A 9 -7.06 -28.91 8.76
CA ILE A 9 -7.27 -29.93 9.80
C ILE A 9 -8.22 -31.03 9.32
N ASN A 10 -9.34 -30.66 8.67
CA ASN A 10 -10.35 -31.63 8.24
C ASN A 10 -9.91 -32.44 7.01
N THR A 11 -9.17 -31.84 6.08
CA THR A 11 -8.78 -32.50 4.82
C THR A 11 -7.56 -33.39 4.99
N PHE A 12 -6.59 -32.99 5.80
CA PHE A 12 -5.32 -33.71 5.96
C PHE A 12 -5.24 -34.57 7.24
N ASN A 13 -6.35 -34.72 7.97
CA ASN A 13 -6.40 -35.50 9.21
C ASN A 13 -5.91 -36.96 9.03
N TRP A 14 -6.13 -37.54 7.85
CA TRP A 14 -5.82 -38.93 7.55
C TRP A 14 -4.32 -39.20 7.29
N ILE A 15 -3.50 -38.17 7.02
CA ILE A 15 -2.05 -38.32 6.84
C ILE A 15 -1.33 -37.84 8.11
N PRO A 16 -0.64 -38.73 8.86
CA PRO A 16 0.10 -38.32 10.04
C PRO A 16 1.22 -37.34 9.66
N GLY A 17 1.29 -36.21 10.38
CA GLY A 17 2.32 -35.18 10.19
C GLY A 17 2.03 -34.13 9.10
N MET A 18 1.11 -34.38 8.16
CA MET A 18 0.80 -33.44 7.07
C MET A 18 0.20 -32.13 7.59
N THR A 19 -0.77 -32.22 8.50
CA THR A 19 -1.36 -31.04 9.17
C THR A 19 -0.30 -30.20 9.87
N GLY A 20 0.67 -30.85 10.54
CA GLY A 20 1.78 -30.18 11.21
C GLY A 20 2.71 -29.46 10.23
N LEU A 21 3.03 -30.09 9.10
CA LEU A 21 3.83 -29.49 8.03
C LEU A 21 3.15 -28.25 7.44
N CYS A 22 1.85 -28.33 7.14
CA CYS A 22 1.08 -27.20 6.61
C CYS A 22 1.03 -26.01 7.58
N ILE A 23 0.79 -26.29 8.87
CA ILE A 23 0.74 -25.24 9.90
C ILE A 23 2.14 -24.63 10.10
N ALA A 24 3.21 -25.43 10.10
CA ALA A 24 4.58 -24.94 10.19
C ALA A 24 4.93 -24.01 9.01
N GLY A 25 4.52 -24.37 7.78
CA GLY A 25 4.68 -23.52 6.60
C GLY A 25 3.91 -22.20 6.71
N LEU A 26 2.67 -22.23 7.20
CA LEU A 26 1.86 -21.04 7.43
C LEU A 26 2.52 -20.08 8.43
N PHE A 27 3.00 -20.61 9.56
CA PHE A 27 3.72 -19.79 10.54
C PHE A 27 5.03 -19.25 9.98
N SER A 28 5.79 -20.05 9.22
CA SER A 28 7.02 -19.59 8.58
C SER A 28 6.77 -18.43 7.62
N ALA A 29 5.74 -18.53 6.77
CA ALA A 29 5.35 -17.45 5.87
C ALA A 29 4.93 -16.18 6.63
N ALA A 30 4.09 -16.31 7.65
CA ALA A 30 3.65 -15.18 8.47
C ALA A 30 4.82 -14.50 9.20
N LEU A 31 5.73 -15.28 9.80
CA LEU A 31 6.92 -14.76 10.49
C LEU A 31 7.88 -14.06 9.53
N SER A 32 8.00 -14.53 8.28
CA SER A 32 8.83 -13.88 7.26
C SER A 32 8.34 -12.47 6.96
N THR A 33 7.03 -12.30 6.73
CA THR A 33 6.42 -10.98 6.50
C THR A 33 6.57 -10.07 7.72
N ILE A 34 6.27 -10.57 8.93
CA ILE A 34 6.38 -9.78 10.17
C ILE A 34 7.83 -9.33 10.39
N SER A 35 8.80 -10.23 10.17
CA SER A 35 10.21 -9.91 10.32
C SER A 35 10.65 -8.81 9.35
N SER A 36 10.26 -8.88 8.08
CA SER A 36 10.54 -7.83 7.11
C SER A 36 9.90 -6.49 7.51
N CYS A 37 8.64 -6.48 7.94
CA CYS A 37 7.96 -5.26 8.39
C CYS A 37 8.65 -4.61 9.61
N LEU A 38 8.98 -5.40 10.64
CA LEU A 38 9.64 -4.91 11.84
C LEU A 38 11.05 -4.39 11.55
N ASN A 39 11.79 -5.06 10.67
CA ASN A 39 13.12 -4.62 10.25
C ASN A 39 13.04 -3.31 9.44
N SER A 40 12.10 -3.20 8.51
CA SER A 40 11.92 -2.00 7.70
C SER A 40 11.51 -0.79 8.53
N ILE A 41 10.52 -0.93 9.43
CA ILE A 41 10.08 0.19 10.27
C ILE A 41 11.18 0.63 11.25
N ALA A 42 11.93 -0.32 11.81
CA ALA A 42 13.07 0.01 12.67
C ALA A 42 14.17 0.75 11.89
N SER A 43 14.50 0.29 10.68
CA SER A 43 15.50 0.95 9.83
C SER A 43 15.07 2.35 9.41
N VAL A 44 13.83 2.51 8.98
CA VAL A 44 13.25 3.81 8.60
C VAL A 44 13.29 4.78 9.78
N THR A 45 12.87 4.35 10.98
CA THR A 45 12.95 5.19 12.19
C THR A 45 14.39 5.61 12.51
N VAL A 46 15.36 4.72 12.38
CA VAL A 46 16.76 5.09 12.67
C VAL A 46 17.31 6.07 11.63
N VAL A 47 17.08 5.82 10.34
CA VAL A 47 17.66 6.60 9.25
C VAL A 47 16.95 7.95 9.07
N ASP A 48 15.62 7.98 9.19
CA ASP A 48 14.82 9.16 8.86
C ASP A 48 14.51 10.03 10.08
N ILE A 49 14.47 9.45 11.29
CA ILE A 49 14.14 10.19 12.52
C ILE A 49 15.38 10.35 13.41
N ILE A 50 16.02 9.25 13.82
CA ILE A 50 17.07 9.28 14.84
C ILE A 50 18.36 9.92 14.31
N LYS A 51 18.80 9.51 13.12
CA LYS A 51 20.06 10.00 12.53
C LYS A 51 20.03 11.52 12.25
N PRO A 52 18.96 12.12 11.69
CA PRO A 52 18.88 13.57 11.51
C PRO A 52 18.74 14.36 12.83
N LEU A 53 18.06 13.78 13.84
CA LEU A 53 17.91 14.40 15.17
C LEU A 53 19.18 14.30 16.03
N TYR A 54 20.12 13.41 15.68
CA TYR A 54 21.35 13.21 16.43
C TYR A 54 22.33 14.36 16.23
N ARG A 55 22.14 15.41 17.02
CA ARG A 55 22.85 16.70 16.95
C ARG A 55 24.35 16.62 17.31
N LYS A 56 24.85 15.47 17.79
CA LYS A 56 26.20 15.28 18.36
C LYS A 56 27.24 14.65 17.42
N GLY A 57 26.93 14.42 16.14
CA GLY A 57 27.88 13.94 15.13
C GLY A 57 27.36 12.75 14.32
N ASN A 58 28.20 12.15 13.45
CA ASN A 58 27.80 10.95 12.71
C ASN A 58 27.69 9.75 13.66
N MET A 59 26.48 9.18 13.75
CA MET A 59 26.23 7.96 14.51
C MET A 59 27.05 6.80 13.90
N SER A 60 27.75 6.05 14.74
CA SER A 60 28.54 4.89 14.26
C SER A 60 27.62 3.79 13.74
N ASP A 61 28.03 3.06 12.70
CA ASP A 61 27.26 1.95 12.12
C ASP A 61 26.86 0.90 13.16
N LYS A 62 27.74 0.64 14.15
CA LYS A 62 27.44 -0.26 15.27
C LYS A 62 26.27 0.25 16.12
N GLN A 63 26.22 1.55 16.37
CA GLN A 63 25.14 2.18 17.13
C GLN A 63 23.83 2.16 16.33
N VAL A 64 23.89 2.43 15.02
CA VAL A 64 22.72 2.37 14.12
C VAL A 64 22.07 0.98 14.16
N VAL A 65 22.88 -0.07 14.02
CA VAL A 65 22.40 -1.46 14.08
C VAL A 65 21.84 -1.81 15.45
N TRP A 66 22.49 -1.39 16.54
CA TRP A 66 22.00 -1.63 17.89
C TRP A 66 20.66 -0.93 18.16
N CYS A 67 20.51 0.33 17.73
CA CYS A 67 19.26 1.05 17.84
C CYS A 67 18.15 0.39 17.02
N ALA A 68 18.43 -0.05 15.78
CA ALA A 68 17.47 -0.77 14.95
C ALA A 68 17.00 -2.08 15.61
N LYS A 69 17.91 -2.85 16.22
CA LYS A 69 17.56 -4.07 16.97
C LYS A 69 16.64 -3.80 18.15
N ILE A 70 16.95 -2.79 18.96
CA ILE A 70 16.13 -2.41 20.12
C ILE A 70 14.75 -1.94 19.65
N LEU A 71 14.69 -1.11 18.62
CA LEU A 71 13.41 -0.66 18.03
C LEU A 71 12.58 -1.82 17.49
N SER A 72 13.20 -2.78 16.79
CA SER A 72 12.49 -3.97 16.29
C SER A 72 11.86 -4.77 17.43
N LEU A 73 12.54 -4.89 18.59
CA LEU A 73 11.99 -5.56 19.77
C LEU A 73 10.80 -4.78 20.35
N VAL A 74 10.92 -3.46 20.46
CA VAL A 74 9.85 -2.57 20.96
C VAL A 74 8.62 -2.63 20.07
N TYR A 75 8.79 -2.50 18.74
CA TYR A 75 7.68 -2.62 17.79
C TYR A 75 7.03 -4.00 17.83
N GLY A 76 7.81 -5.08 17.97
CA GLY A 76 7.27 -6.42 18.16
C GLY A 76 6.39 -6.52 19.41
N GLY A 77 6.83 -5.96 20.54
CA GLY A 77 6.03 -5.89 21.76
C GLY A 77 4.74 -5.08 21.60
N ILE A 78 4.80 -3.95 20.91
CA ILE A 78 3.62 -3.12 20.60
C ILE A 78 2.64 -3.89 19.70
N CYS A 79 3.12 -4.61 18.68
CA CYS A 79 2.28 -5.43 17.82
C CYS A 79 1.56 -6.53 18.61
N ILE A 80 2.24 -7.20 19.55
CA ILE A 80 1.63 -8.20 20.43
C ILE A 80 0.56 -7.55 21.30
N ALA A 81 0.86 -6.41 21.92
CA ALA A 81 -0.12 -5.68 22.75
C ALA A 81 -1.37 -5.27 21.93
N LEU A 82 -1.16 -4.75 20.72
CA LEU A 82 -2.25 -4.32 19.83
C LEU A 82 -3.09 -5.51 19.33
N SER A 83 -2.52 -6.71 19.21
CA SER A 83 -3.27 -7.91 18.80
C SER A 83 -4.46 -8.21 19.72
N PHE A 84 -4.34 -7.91 21.02
CA PHE A 84 -5.43 -8.10 21.99
C PHE A 84 -6.59 -7.12 21.76
N CYS A 85 -6.35 -5.94 21.19
CA CYS A 85 -7.40 -4.98 20.86
C CYS A 85 -8.30 -5.47 19.71
N PHE A 86 -7.84 -6.42 18.88
CA PHE A 86 -8.58 -6.90 17.72
C PHE A 86 -9.46 -8.12 17.99
N ILE A 87 -9.53 -8.65 19.21
CA ILE A 87 -10.32 -9.85 19.52
C ILE A 87 -11.83 -9.68 19.20
N GLY A 88 -12.35 -8.45 19.25
CA GLY A 88 -13.76 -8.14 19.00
C GLY A 88 -14.11 -7.67 17.58
N VAL A 89 -13.17 -7.66 16.62
CA VAL A 89 -13.48 -7.15 15.27
C VAL A 89 -14.24 -8.18 14.43
N LYS A 90 -15.30 -7.73 13.75
CA LYS A 90 -16.16 -8.60 12.91
C LYS A 90 -15.41 -9.24 11.73
N SER A 91 -14.47 -8.50 11.14
CA SER A 91 -13.65 -8.98 10.02
C SER A 91 -12.28 -8.29 10.07
N PHE A 92 -11.25 -9.03 10.52
CA PHE A 92 -9.89 -8.51 10.61
C PHE A 92 -9.28 -8.31 9.22
N GLN A 93 -9.49 -9.25 8.30
CA GLN A 93 -9.00 -9.14 6.92
C GLN A 93 -9.52 -7.88 6.23
N GLN A 94 -10.79 -7.54 6.39
CA GLN A 94 -11.36 -6.32 5.80
C GLN A 94 -10.74 -5.06 6.41
N LEU A 95 -10.59 -5.02 7.73
CA LEU A 95 -9.96 -3.91 8.43
C LEU A 95 -8.51 -3.69 7.96
N ALA A 96 -7.72 -4.77 7.88
CA ALA A 96 -6.34 -4.72 7.41
C ALA A 96 -6.26 -4.20 5.96
N GLN A 97 -7.13 -4.70 5.08
CA GLN A 97 -7.12 -4.30 3.67
C GLN A 97 -7.46 -2.82 3.49
N VAL A 98 -8.42 -2.28 4.26
CA VAL A 98 -8.78 -0.85 4.22
C VAL A 98 -7.59 0.02 4.65
N LEU A 99 -6.92 -0.34 5.75
CA LEU A 99 -5.77 0.41 6.26
C LEU A 99 -4.61 0.42 5.24
N ILE A 100 -4.24 -0.74 4.71
CA ILE A 100 -3.17 -0.87 3.72
C ILE A 100 -3.52 -0.09 2.44
N SER A 101 -4.71 -0.31 1.89
CA SER A 101 -5.13 0.31 0.62
C SER A 101 -5.21 1.83 0.71
N SER A 102 -5.59 2.37 1.89
CA SER A 102 -5.64 3.82 2.12
C SER A 102 -4.28 4.50 2.04
N GLN A 103 -3.20 3.76 2.33
CA GLN A 103 -1.84 4.30 2.39
C GLN A 103 -1.07 4.10 1.10
N GLU A 104 -1.26 2.96 0.43
CA GLU A 104 -0.54 2.60 -0.81
C GLU A 104 -0.86 3.53 -1.98
N GLY A 105 -2.12 3.96 -2.12
CA GLY A 105 -2.57 4.78 -3.25
C GLY A 105 -1.82 6.11 -3.39
N PRO A 106 -1.83 6.99 -2.35
CA PRO A 106 -1.10 8.26 -2.38
C PRO A 106 0.43 8.09 -2.53
N MET A 107 1.03 7.07 -1.90
CA MET A 107 2.47 6.79 -2.07
C MET A 107 2.81 6.44 -3.52
N LEU A 108 2.01 5.59 -4.14
CA LEU A 108 2.21 5.19 -5.54
C LEU A 108 2.14 6.39 -6.47
N ALA A 109 1.21 7.32 -6.24
CA ALA A 109 1.07 8.53 -7.06
C ALA A 109 2.34 9.40 -7.03
N VAL A 110 2.86 9.67 -5.82
CA VAL A 110 4.10 10.44 -5.64
C VAL A 110 5.30 9.72 -6.25
N PHE A 111 5.40 8.40 -6.03
CA PHE A 111 6.49 7.59 -6.58
C PHE A 111 6.50 7.65 -8.12
N ILE A 112 5.35 7.45 -8.76
CA ILE A 112 5.24 7.52 -10.23
C ILE A 112 5.60 8.90 -10.76
N VAL A 113 5.13 9.98 -10.12
CA VAL A 113 5.49 11.34 -10.53
C VAL A 113 7.00 11.58 -10.37
N GLY A 114 7.60 11.17 -9.25
CA GLY A 114 9.04 11.33 -9.01
C GLY A 114 9.91 10.53 -9.98
N VAL A 115 9.45 9.37 -10.44
CA VAL A 115 10.17 8.54 -11.42
C VAL A 115 10.02 9.08 -12.85
N LEU A 116 8.84 9.60 -13.21
CA LEU A 116 8.53 10.02 -14.58
C LEU A 116 8.84 11.49 -14.85
N THR A 117 8.87 12.36 -13.84
CA THR A 117 8.98 13.81 -14.01
C THR A 117 9.92 14.44 -12.97
N THR A 118 10.87 15.25 -13.43
CA THR A 118 11.81 16.02 -12.57
C THR A 118 11.42 17.48 -12.35
N LYS A 119 10.27 17.85 -12.88
CA LYS A 119 9.81 19.24 -12.97
C LYS A 119 8.64 19.55 -12.03
N ALA A 120 8.35 18.64 -11.10
CA ALA A 120 7.37 18.84 -10.06
C ALA A 120 8.04 19.51 -8.85
N SER A 121 7.40 20.57 -8.33
CA SER A 121 7.87 21.28 -7.14
C SER A 121 7.64 20.46 -5.87
N ASP A 122 8.65 20.33 -5.02
CA ASP A 122 8.58 19.56 -3.76
C ASP A 122 7.42 19.98 -2.86
N LYS A 123 7.14 21.30 -2.81
CA LYS A 123 6.04 21.85 -2.00
C LYS A 123 4.68 21.39 -2.51
N CYS A 124 4.51 21.31 -3.83
CA CYS A 124 3.27 20.89 -4.47
C CYS A 124 3.03 19.40 -4.25
N VAL A 125 4.07 18.59 -4.40
CA VAL A 125 4.02 17.14 -4.15
C VAL A 125 3.70 16.87 -2.68
N SER A 126 4.35 17.58 -1.76
CA SER A 126 4.12 17.45 -0.32
C SER A 126 2.68 17.83 0.06
N PHE A 127 2.17 18.94 -0.48
CA PHE A 127 0.79 19.37 -0.27
C PHE A 127 -0.22 18.34 -0.79
N ALA A 128 -0.05 17.87 -2.02
CA ALA A 128 -0.93 16.87 -2.62
C ALA A 128 -0.92 15.54 -1.86
N LEU A 129 0.25 15.13 -1.35
CA LEU A 129 0.39 13.92 -0.53
C LEU A 129 -0.40 14.04 0.79
N ILE A 130 -0.25 15.16 1.51
CA ILE A 130 -0.97 15.39 2.78
C ILE A 130 -2.47 15.46 2.55
N ALA A 131 -2.91 16.14 1.49
CA ALA A 131 -4.32 16.24 1.11
C ALA A 131 -4.88 14.85 0.71
N GLY A 132 -4.13 14.07 -0.06
CA GLY A 132 -4.48 12.70 -0.44
C GLY A 132 -4.66 11.78 0.76
N TYR A 133 -3.69 11.77 1.69
CA TYR A 133 -3.80 11.00 2.94
C TYR A 133 -4.97 11.45 3.80
N SER A 134 -5.22 12.75 3.90
CA SER A 134 -6.32 13.28 4.70
C SER A 134 -7.68 12.86 4.16
N LEU A 135 -7.87 12.90 2.84
CA LEU A 135 -9.09 12.41 2.20
C LEU A 135 -9.25 10.89 2.37
N MET A 136 -8.19 10.11 2.13
CA MET A 136 -8.25 8.65 2.27
C MET A 136 -8.49 8.22 3.71
N SER A 137 -7.91 8.93 4.68
CA SER A 137 -8.16 8.71 6.11
C SER A 137 -9.63 8.98 6.45
N CYS A 138 -10.20 10.08 5.94
CA CYS A 138 -11.62 10.40 6.13
C CYS A 138 -12.55 9.32 5.56
N ILE A 139 -12.28 8.84 4.34
CA ILE A 139 -13.07 7.77 3.70
C ILE A 139 -12.91 6.45 4.45
N SER A 140 -11.69 6.10 4.87
CA SER A 140 -11.41 4.87 5.61
C SER A 140 -12.06 4.88 6.98
N PHE A 141 -11.98 5.99 7.71
CA PHE A 141 -12.68 6.19 8.96
C PHE A 141 -14.20 6.09 8.75
N GLY A 142 -14.77 6.78 7.75
CA GLY A 142 -16.18 6.65 7.40
C GLY A 142 -16.60 5.19 7.11
N ALA A 143 -15.76 4.43 6.42
CA ALA A 143 -16.01 3.03 6.13
C ALA A 143 -16.06 2.16 7.39
N LEU A 144 -15.10 2.35 8.31
CA LEU A 144 -15.02 1.58 9.55
C LEU A 144 -16.19 1.87 10.51
N PHE A 145 -16.65 3.12 10.58
CA PHE A 145 -17.74 3.52 11.49
C PHE A 145 -19.14 3.27 10.91
N SER A 146 -19.27 3.18 9.58
CA SER A 146 -20.58 2.94 8.93
C SER A 146 -21.23 1.60 9.28
N ASN A 147 -20.46 0.63 9.82
CA ASN A 147 -20.88 -0.75 10.02
C ASN A 147 -21.44 -1.42 8.74
N TYR A 148 -21.04 -0.93 7.57
CA TYR A 148 -21.47 -1.48 6.29
C TYR A 148 -20.74 -2.81 6.04
N THR A 149 -21.50 -3.90 6.09
CA THR A 149 -21.01 -5.23 5.73
C THR A 149 -21.35 -5.43 4.26
N GLN A 150 -20.33 -5.60 3.41
CA GLN A 150 -20.59 -5.86 2.00
C GLN A 150 -21.39 -7.18 1.90
N PRO A 151 -22.51 -7.19 1.15
CA PRO A 151 -23.23 -8.43 0.92
C PRO A 151 -22.29 -9.40 0.20
N PRO A 152 -22.28 -10.69 0.58
CA PRO A 152 -21.50 -11.68 -0.16
C PRO A 152 -21.91 -11.64 -1.63
N LEU A 153 -20.92 -11.75 -2.53
CA LEU A 153 -21.20 -11.90 -3.96
C LEU A 153 -22.18 -13.07 -4.13
N PRO A 154 -23.20 -12.95 -5.00
CA PRO A 154 -24.13 -14.04 -5.24
C PRO A 154 -23.35 -15.21 -5.82
N LEU A 155 -23.10 -16.22 -4.99
CA LEU A 155 -22.63 -17.51 -5.43
C LEU A 155 -23.82 -18.21 -6.06
N SER A 156 -23.74 -18.57 -7.33
CA SER A 156 -24.75 -19.44 -7.94
C SER A 156 -24.68 -20.80 -7.25
N THR A 157 -25.72 -21.11 -6.47
CA THR A 157 -25.94 -22.43 -5.87
C THR A 157 -26.94 -23.24 -6.68
N GLU A 158 -27.12 -22.95 -7.97
CA GLU A 158 -28.11 -23.62 -8.83
C GLU A 158 -27.91 -25.14 -8.92
N GLU A 159 -26.72 -25.65 -8.56
CA GLU A 159 -26.40 -27.09 -8.58
C GLU A 159 -26.17 -27.74 -7.20
N CYS A 160 -26.37 -27.03 -6.09
CA CYS A 160 -26.18 -27.62 -4.75
C CYS A 160 -27.46 -28.28 -4.22
N ILE A 161 -27.49 -29.62 -4.19
CA ILE A 161 -28.55 -30.41 -3.56
C ILE A 161 -28.20 -30.61 -2.08
N PHE A 162 -28.98 -30.02 -1.16
CA PHE A 162 -28.89 -30.34 0.26
C PHE A 162 -29.93 -31.43 0.61
N GLN A 163 -29.46 -32.60 1.06
CA GLN A 163 -30.33 -33.69 1.52
C GLN A 163 -30.54 -33.58 3.02
N THR A 164 -31.77 -33.33 3.43
CA THR A 164 -32.16 -33.42 4.85
C THR A 164 -32.60 -34.85 5.13
N VAL A 165 -31.82 -35.59 5.93
CA VAL A 165 -32.19 -36.93 6.40
C VAL A 165 -33.02 -36.76 7.66
N THR A 166 -34.30 -37.13 7.59
CA THR A 166 -35.15 -37.24 8.78
C THR A 166 -35.40 -38.71 9.08
N ASN A 167 -34.96 -39.16 10.25
CA ASN A 167 -35.22 -40.49 10.75
C ASN A 167 -36.47 -40.45 11.63
N HIS A 168 -37.56 -41.05 11.15
CA HIS A 168 -38.77 -41.25 11.95
C HIS A 168 -39.21 -42.70 11.81
N GLY A 169 -39.05 -43.48 12.88
CA GLY A 169 -39.22 -44.94 12.85
C GLY A 169 -38.17 -45.64 11.96
N ASN A 170 -38.36 -46.93 11.71
CA ASN A 170 -37.48 -47.79 10.87
C ASN A 170 -37.44 -47.40 9.38
N SER A 171 -37.70 -46.15 9.04
CA SER A 171 -37.82 -45.64 7.68
C SER A 171 -37.05 -44.33 7.53
N THR A 172 -36.12 -44.29 6.57
CA THR A 172 -35.36 -43.12 6.16
C THR A 172 -36.09 -42.40 5.03
N PHE A 173 -36.47 -41.14 5.25
CA PHE A 173 -37.02 -40.27 4.19
C PHE A 173 -35.96 -39.24 3.77
N VAL A 174 -35.68 -39.18 2.47
CA VAL A 174 -34.75 -38.22 1.84
C VAL A 174 -35.58 -37.26 1.00
N SER A 175 -35.67 -36.00 1.41
CA SER A 175 -36.39 -34.97 0.65
C SER A 175 -35.42 -33.90 0.15
N PRO A 176 -35.43 -33.55 -1.15
CA PRO A 176 -34.62 -32.46 -1.68
C PRO A 176 -35.28 -31.12 -1.34
N THR A 177 -34.59 -30.26 -0.59
CA THR A 177 -35.08 -28.91 -0.27
C THR A 177 -34.34 -27.89 -1.13
N ARG A 178 -35.04 -27.15 -2.01
CA ARG A 178 -34.46 -26.00 -2.71
C ARG A 178 -34.32 -24.85 -1.71
N ILE A 179 -33.10 -24.37 -1.49
CA ILE A 179 -32.85 -23.20 -0.66
C ILE A 179 -33.33 -21.97 -1.45
N SER A 180 -34.39 -21.31 -0.99
CA SER A 180 -34.66 -19.93 -1.43
C SER A 180 -33.47 -19.06 -1.03
N PRO A 181 -33.02 -18.12 -1.89
CA PRO A 181 -31.91 -17.23 -1.57
C PRO A 181 -32.15 -16.58 -0.20
N VAL A 182 -31.13 -16.61 0.66
CA VAL A 182 -31.12 -15.83 1.90
C VAL A 182 -31.56 -14.41 1.55
N PRO A 183 -32.60 -13.84 2.20
CA PRO A 183 -33.02 -12.49 1.90
C PRO A 183 -31.82 -11.58 2.11
N SER A 184 -31.34 -10.97 1.02
CA SER A 184 -30.38 -9.90 1.07
C SER A 184 -30.95 -8.84 2.01
N GLN A 185 -30.35 -8.67 3.18
CA GLN A 185 -30.63 -7.52 4.02
C GLN A 185 -30.19 -6.29 3.22
N ASP A 186 -31.12 -5.73 2.46
CA ASP A 186 -31.04 -4.39 1.91
C ASP A 186 -31.16 -3.42 3.08
N ASN A 187 -30.10 -3.34 3.87
CA ASN A 187 -29.92 -2.26 4.81
C ASN A 187 -29.61 -1.02 3.98
N ASN A 188 -30.67 -0.39 3.45
CA ASN A 188 -30.70 0.97 2.91
C ASN A 188 -30.37 1.96 4.03
N LYS A 189 -29.15 1.86 4.56
CA LYS A 189 -28.51 2.97 5.25
C LYS A 189 -27.99 3.87 4.15
N ASP A 190 -28.39 5.14 4.19
CA ASP A 190 -27.84 6.21 3.37
C ASP A 190 -26.38 6.47 3.79
N VAL A 191 -25.52 5.51 3.47
CA VAL A 191 -24.08 5.63 3.63
C VAL A 191 -23.52 6.12 2.30
N PHE A 192 -22.57 7.07 2.37
CA PHE A 192 -21.85 7.59 1.21
C PHE A 192 -21.50 6.48 0.23
N VAL A 193 -21.76 6.70 -1.07
CA VAL A 193 -21.58 5.70 -2.15
C VAL A 193 -20.16 5.13 -2.17
N LEU A 194 -19.15 5.93 -1.81
CA LEU A 194 -17.76 5.48 -1.72
C LEU A 194 -17.55 4.38 -0.67
N VAL A 195 -18.36 4.34 0.38
CA VAL A 195 -18.31 3.31 1.44
C VAL A 195 -18.95 1.99 0.99
N LYS A 196 -19.84 2.04 -0.01
CA LYS A 196 -20.45 0.84 -0.60
C LYS A 196 -19.49 0.14 -1.58
N LEU A 197 -18.49 0.86 -2.08
CA LEU A 197 -17.51 0.36 -3.04
C LEU A 197 -16.54 -0.63 -2.38
N SER A 198 -16.10 -1.65 -3.11
CA SER A 198 -15.14 -2.63 -2.60
C SER A 198 -13.86 -1.96 -2.12
N TYR A 199 -13.39 -2.40 -0.94
CA TYR A 199 -12.18 -1.88 -0.30
C TYR A 199 -10.92 -1.95 -1.18
N LEU A 200 -10.90 -2.84 -2.18
CA LEU A 200 -9.84 -2.93 -3.19
C LEU A 200 -9.70 -1.67 -4.05
N TRP A 201 -10.80 -0.96 -4.30
CA TRP A 201 -10.80 0.28 -5.11
C TRP A 201 -10.27 1.49 -4.35
N TYR A 202 -10.11 1.42 -3.03
CA TYR A 202 -9.65 2.55 -2.23
C TYR A 202 -8.23 2.97 -2.63
N SER A 203 -7.36 2.01 -2.95
CA SER A 203 -6.00 2.28 -3.43
C SER A 203 -6.02 3.04 -4.77
N THR A 204 -6.86 2.61 -5.71
CA THR A 204 -7.00 3.25 -7.03
C THR A 204 -7.56 4.67 -6.90
N ILE A 205 -8.56 4.89 -6.05
CA ILE A 205 -9.14 6.21 -5.81
C ILE A 205 -8.09 7.14 -5.19
N GLY A 206 -7.38 6.67 -4.17
CA GLY A 206 -6.30 7.42 -3.52
C GLY A 206 -5.18 7.80 -4.51
N PHE A 207 -4.81 6.87 -5.40
CA PHE A 207 -3.85 7.10 -6.46
C PHE A 207 -4.32 8.19 -7.44
N ILE A 208 -5.50 8.04 -8.04
CA ILE A 208 -6.03 8.98 -9.03
C ILE A 208 -6.19 10.36 -8.42
N PHE A 209 -6.78 10.44 -7.23
CA PHE A 209 -7.01 11.71 -6.54
C PHE A 209 -5.69 12.46 -6.27
N THR A 210 -4.69 11.75 -5.72
CA THR A 210 -3.38 12.34 -5.43
C THR A 210 -2.67 12.76 -6.71
N LEU A 211 -2.73 11.97 -7.78
CA LEU A 211 -2.13 12.28 -9.07
C LEU A 211 -2.76 13.53 -9.71
N VAL A 212 -4.09 13.64 -9.68
CA VAL A 212 -4.81 14.82 -10.16
C VAL A 212 -4.43 16.07 -9.37
N LEU A 213 -4.34 15.97 -8.04
CA LEU A 213 -3.89 17.09 -7.20
C LEU A 213 -2.47 17.53 -7.53
N ILE A 214 -1.55 16.59 -7.75
CA ILE A 214 -0.17 16.92 -8.16
C ILE A 214 -0.19 17.66 -9.49
N PHE A 215 -0.92 17.16 -10.49
CA PHE A 215 -0.97 17.79 -11.81
C PHE A 215 -1.60 19.18 -11.76
N LEU A 216 -2.71 19.34 -11.02
CA LEU A 216 -3.37 20.63 -10.80
C LEU A 216 -2.42 21.62 -10.11
N ALA A 217 -1.73 21.18 -9.05
CA ALA A 217 -0.78 22.02 -8.33
C ALA A 217 0.39 22.46 -9.21
N VAL A 218 0.90 21.58 -10.08
CA VAL A 218 1.97 21.89 -11.04
C VAL A 218 1.49 22.86 -12.13
N ILE A 219 0.25 22.75 -12.61
CA ILE A 219 -0.32 23.72 -13.55
C ILE A 219 -0.43 25.10 -12.91
N LEU A 220 -0.92 25.18 -11.67
CA LEU A 220 -1.14 26.45 -10.97
C LEU A 220 0.17 27.15 -10.56
N THR A 221 1.16 26.40 -10.12
CA THR A 221 2.45 26.97 -9.65
C THR A 221 3.51 27.08 -10.74
N GLY A 222 3.24 26.53 -11.93
CA GLY A 222 4.19 26.44 -13.02
C GLY A 222 5.21 25.33 -12.81
N TRP A 223 5.79 24.88 -13.93
CA TRP A 223 6.78 23.81 -13.94
C TRP A 223 8.12 24.32 -13.39
N LYS A 224 8.42 24.01 -12.13
CA LYS A 224 9.70 24.35 -11.50
C LYS A 224 10.67 23.17 -11.64
N ASN A 225 11.82 23.39 -12.26
CA ASN A 225 12.87 22.37 -12.30
C ASN A 225 13.51 22.27 -10.92
N ASN A 226 13.48 21.09 -10.30
CA ASN A 226 14.33 20.85 -9.13
C ASN A 226 15.78 20.70 -9.58
N GLU A 227 16.70 21.32 -8.84
CA GLU A 227 18.14 21.15 -9.07
C GLU A 227 18.54 19.77 -8.56
N ILE A 228 18.88 18.88 -9.49
CA ILE A 228 19.36 17.53 -9.19
C ILE A 228 20.87 17.65 -8.94
N PRO A 229 21.39 17.23 -7.78
CA PRO A 229 22.83 17.23 -7.52
C PRO A 229 23.56 16.41 -8.59
N GLU A 230 24.66 16.95 -9.11
CA GLU A 230 25.43 16.40 -10.24
C GLU A 230 26.04 15.02 -9.92
N ASP A 231 26.17 14.69 -8.63
CA ASP A 231 26.68 13.45 -8.04
C ASP A 231 25.61 12.37 -7.77
N SER A 232 24.36 12.57 -8.24
CA SER A 232 23.26 11.62 -8.02
C SER A 232 23.46 10.30 -8.78
N VAL A 233 23.96 9.26 -8.11
CA VAL A 233 24.13 7.91 -8.68
C VAL A 233 22.79 7.17 -8.85
N CYS A 234 21.74 7.57 -8.12
CA CYS A 234 20.46 6.87 -8.03
C CYS A 234 19.35 7.47 -8.92
N LEU A 235 19.67 7.92 -10.13
CA LEU A 235 18.67 8.41 -11.09
C LEU A 235 17.99 7.25 -11.83
N SER A 236 16.66 7.34 -11.99
CA SER A 236 15.92 6.37 -12.82
C SER A 236 16.45 6.39 -14.27
N PRO A 237 16.45 5.26 -15.00
CA PRO A 237 16.90 5.22 -16.39
C PRO A 237 16.18 6.23 -17.28
N VAL A 238 14.88 6.43 -17.04
CA VAL A 238 14.05 7.42 -17.73
C VAL A 238 14.58 8.83 -17.44
N THR A 239 14.77 9.19 -16.17
CA THR A 239 15.28 10.50 -15.81
C THR A 239 16.69 10.74 -16.36
N ARG A 240 17.53 9.70 -16.41
CA ARG A 240 18.88 9.77 -16.98
C ARG A 240 18.87 10.05 -18.48
N LEU A 241 17.90 9.50 -19.23
CA LEU A 241 17.73 9.81 -20.66
C LEU A 241 17.38 11.29 -20.88
N TRP A 242 16.43 11.81 -20.09
CA TRP A 242 16.03 13.21 -20.16
C TRP A 242 17.17 14.16 -19.76
N MET A 243 17.93 13.81 -18.72
CA MET A 243 19.13 14.55 -18.31
C MET A 243 20.22 14.54 -19.38
N LYS A 244 20.53 13.38 -19.98
CA LYS A 244 21.52 13.26 -21.06
C LYS A 244 21.15 14.12 -22.27
N GLN A 245 19.87 14.18 -22.61
CA GLN A 245 19.37 15.04 -23.68
C GLN A 245 19.50 16.52 -23.34
N LYS A 246 19.19 16.93 -22.11
CA LYS A 246 19.31 18.32 -21.63
C LYS A 246 20.78 18.79 -21.56
N ILE A 247 21.68 17.93 -21.09
CA ILE A 247 23.13 18.19 -21.08
C ILE A 247 23.66 18.31 -22.51
N SER A 248 23.27 17.38 -23.41
CA SER A 248 23.67 17.44 -24.82
C SER A 248 23.24 18.74 -25.51
N LEU A 249 22.02 19.22 -25.22
CA LEU A 249 21.54 20.51 -25.72
C LEU A 249 22.35 21.68 -25.15
N LYS A 250 22.60 21.72 -23.83
CA LYS A 250 23.40 22.77 -23.19
C LYS A 250 24.83 22.82 -23.72
N THR A 251 25.44 21.66 -24.00
CA THR A 251 26.78 21.59 -24.64
C THR A 251 26.76 22.09 -26.08
N LYS A 252 25.68 21.86 -26.84
CA LYS A 252 25.52 22.39 -28.20
C LYS A 252 25.38 23.92 -28.20
N GLU A 253 24.54 24.46 -27.32
CA GLU A 253 24.36 25.91 -27.15
C GLU A 253 25.69 26.61 -26.82
N LEU A 254 26.46 26.08 -25.86
CA LEU A 254 27.77 26.62 -25.47
C LEU A 254 28.82 26.54 -26.59
N LYS A 255 28.76 25.52 -27.46
CA LYS A 255 29.64 25.45 -28.63
C LYS A 255 29.27 26.50 -29.67
N TYR A 256 27.98 26.67 -29.93
CA TYR A 256 27.46 27.64 -30.89
C TYR A 256 27.76 29.09 -30.46
N GLU A 257 27.63 29.39 -29.16
CA GLU A 257 27.94 30.70 -28.59
C GLU A 257 29.45 31.01 -28.62
N LYS A 258 30.31 30.00 -28.46
CA LYS A 258 31.75 30.15 -28.66
C LYS A 258 32.11 30.40 -30.12
N GLU A 259 31.53 29.67 -31.07
CA GLU A 259 31.76 29.90 -32.51
C GLU A 259 31.31 31.31 -32.94
N ASN A 260 30.13 31.76 -32.51
CA ASN A 260 29.64 33.10 -32.83
C ASN A 260 30.51 34.23 -32.24
N ASN A 261 31.06 34.06 -31.04
CA ASN A 261 31.97 35.03 -30.43
C ASN A 261 33.35 35.09 -31.14
N ILE A 262 33.80 33.99 -31.75
CA ILE A 262 35.04 33.95 -32.55
C ILE A 262 34.82 34.67 -33.91
N ILE A 263 33.67 34.49 -34.54
CA ILE A 263 33.33 35.12 -35.84
C ILE A 263 33.13 36.65 -35.68
N THR A 264 32.50 37.08 -34.60
CA THR A 264 32.28 38.52 -34.34
C THR A 264 33.54 39.27 -33.88
N SER A 265 34.54 38.58 -33.31
CA SER A 265 35.83 39.18 -32.96
C SER A 265 36.79 39.30 -34.14
N THR A 266 36.70 38.40 -35.12
CA THR A 266 37.49 38.46 -36.37
C THR A 266 36.95 39.48 -37.39
N SER A 267 35.66 39.84 -37.33
CA SER A 267 35.04 40.87 -38.18
C SER A 267 35.25 42.32 -37.69
N ARG A 268 35.80 42.53 -36.49
CA ARG A 268 36.06 43.87 -35.91
C ARG A 268 37.55 44.29 -35.95
N MET A 269 38.42 43.46 -36.52
CA MET A 269 39.80 43.79 -36.89
C MET A 269 39.86 44.16 -38.36
#